data_AF-A0A1B8UUB5-F1
#
_entry.id   AF-A0A1B8UUB5-F1
#
_cell.length_a   1.000
_cell.length_b   1.000
_cell.length_c   1.000
_cell.angle_alpha   90.00
_cell.angle_beta   90.00
_cell.angle_gamma   90.00
#
_symmetry.space_group_name_H-M   'P 1'
#
loop_
_entity.id
_entity.type
_entity.pdbx_description
1 polymer ?
#
loop_
_entity_poly.entity_id
_entity_poly.type
_entity_poly.pdbx_seq_one_letter_code
_entity_poly.pdbx_strand_id
1 'polypeptide(L)'
;MDSIINAGKGTGQGDAKRYPIYIVLTDTGTLFSKLIRMYTKAPLNHVSVAFDPALREVYSFGQKPSRNPLTAGFMREEVERDLLRADGKPTICAMYRCMVNAAQYHMIRARIITMMFNEAKYSYNLLGVLGIPFKLQVEREKAFFCSQFVASLFEECGLNVVGKPAAAVEPDDFRSSELLELVFKGDLRNLVQPVYQEELEWGGMSVAL
;
A
#
# COMPACT_ATOMS: atom_id res chain seq x y z
N MET A 1 -14.20 62.27 -13.51
CA MET A 1 -15.63 61.93 -13.43
C MET A 1 -15.83 60.60 -14.14
N ASP A 2 -15.03 59.59 -13.81
CA ASP A 2 -15.09 58.73 -12.61
C ASP A 2 -15.89 57.47 -12.97
N SER A 3 -15.20 56.33 -13.11
CA SER A 3 -15.28 55.20 -12.15
C SER A 3 -16.63 54.47 -12.27
N ILE A 4 -16.72 53.17 -12.58
CA ILE A 4 -16.38 52.09 -11.65
C ILE A 4 -16.26 50.76 -12.42
N ILE A 5 -15.24 50.03 -12.00
CA ILE A 5 -14.83 48.66 -12.29
C ILE A 5 -15.93 47.67 -11.87
N ASN A 6 -16.21 46.64 -12.69
CA ASN A 6 -16.61 45.36 -12.12
C ASN A 6 -15.92 44.21 -12.87
N ALA A 7 -14.70 43.93 -12.41
CA ALA A 7 -14.00 42.70 -12.70
C ALA A 7 -14.67 41.56 -11.93
N GLY A 8 -15.61 40.88 -12.58
CA GLY A 8 -16.08 39.58 -12.13
C GLY A 8 -14.95 38.57 -12.24
N LYS A 9 -14.20 38.35 -11.16
CA LYS A 9 -13.38 37.17 -10.97
C LYS A 9 -14.29 35.95 -10.96
N GLY A 10 -14.41 35.28 -12.10
CA GLY A 10 -14.91 33.91 -12.17
C GLY A 10 -13.88 32.98 -11.55
N THR A 11 -13.95 32.74 -10.24
CA THR A 11 -13.25 31.63 -9.59
C THR A 11 -13.99 30.33 -9.93
N GLY A 12 -13.84 29.89 -11.18
CA GLY A 12 -14.19 28.53 -11.61
C GLY A 12 -12.96 27.65 -11.49
N GLN A 13 -12.51 27.38 -10.26
CA GLN A 13 -11.51 26.35 -10.02
C GLN A 13 -12.24 25.02 -10.07
N GLY A 14 -12.38 24.44 -11.28
CA GLY A 14 -12.93 23.11 -11.45
C GLY A 14 -12.13 22.12 -10.62
N ASP A 15 -12.81 21.30 -9.82
CA ASP A 15 -12.17 20.30 -8.96
C ASP A 15 -11.20 19.46 -9.77
N ALA A 16 -9.89 19.69 -9.57
CA ALA A 16 -8.86 18.98 -10.29
C ALA A 16 -9.03 17.48 -10.03
N LYS A 17 -9.17 16.70 -11.11
CA LYS A 17 -9.38 15.25 -11.04
C LYS A 17 -8.37 14.59 -10.10
N ARG A 18 -8.89 13.84 -9.12
CA ARG A 18 -8.11 13.08 -8.14
C ARG A 18 -8.14 11.59 -8.46
N TYR A 19 -7.09 10.89 -8.07
CA TYR A 19 -6.89 9.48 -8.29
C TYR A 19 -6.69 8.79 -6.94
N PRO A 20 -7.43 7.73 -6.63
CA PRO A 20 -7.25 7.01 -5.38
C PRO A 20 -6.03 6.08 -5.46
N ILE A 21 -5.26 6.05 -4.38
CA ILE A 21 -4.27 5.00 -4.09
C ILE A 21 -4.64 4.41 -2.74
N TYR A 22 -4.61 3.08 -2.65
CA TYR A 22 -5.03 2.36 -1.46
C TYR A 22 -3.80 1.87 -0.71
N ILE A 23 -3.82 2.03 0.61
CA ILE A 23 -2.80 1.51 1.52
C ILE A 23 -3.49 0.45 2.37
N VAL A 24 -2.98 -0.77 2.31
CA VAL A 24 -3.60 -1.94 2.95
C VAL A 24 -2.70 -2.41 4.08
N LEU A 25 -3.19 -2.34 5.31
CA LEU A 25 -2.50 -2.88 6.48
C LEU A 25 -3.13 -4.23 6.82
N THR A 26 -2.33 -5.28 6.91
CA THR A 26 -2.80 -6.65 7.18
C THR A 26 -2.00 -7.33 8.29
N ASP A 27 -2.64 -8.22 9.06
CA ASP A 27 -1.95 -9.21 9.90
C ASP A 27 -1.90 -10.58 9.20
N THR A 28 -0.83 -10.79 8.42
CA THR A 28 -0.64 -12.02 7.63
C THR A 28 -0.20 -13.22 8.45
N GLY A 29 0.20 -13.02 9.73
CA GLY A 29 0.53 -14.13 10.64
C GLY A 29 1.76 -14.96 10.28
N THR A 30 2.55 -14.57 9.27
CA THR A 30 3.72 -15.32 8.80
C THR A 30 4.82 -15.42 9.86
N LEU A 31 5.75 -16.39 9.71
CA LEU A 31 6.90 -16.53 10.62
C LEU A 31 7.78 -15.26 10.62
N PHE A 32 7.85 -14.59 9.48
CA PHE A 32 8.51 -13.30 9.30
C PHE A 32 7.79 -12.18 10.07
N SER A 33 6.47 -12.13 9.94
CA SER A 33 5.60 -11.26 10.73
C SER A 33 5.76 -11.52 12.23
N LYS A 34 5.93 -12.77 12.67
CA LYS A 34 6.18 -13.12 14.09
C LYS A 34 7.55 -12.63 14.57
N LEU A 35 8.60 -12.82 13.77
CA LEU A 35 9.95 -12.31 14.05
C LEU A 35 9.95 -10.79 14.20
N ILE A 36 9.36 -10.08 13.24
CA ILE A 36 9.25 -8.61 13.29
C ILE A 36 8.37 -8.16 14.45
N ARG A 37 7.26 -8.84 14.72
CA ARG A 37 6.33 -8.50 15.80
C ARG A 37 6.95 -8.63 17.19
N MET A 38 7.88 -9.56 17.40
CA MET A 38 8.63 -9.63 18.66
C MET A 38 9.48 -8.38 18.92
N TYR A 39 9.97 -7.72 17.86
CA TYR A 39 10.78 -6.50 17.96
C TYR A 39 9.99 -5.19 17.84
N THR A 40 8.90 -5.17 17.06
CA THR A 40 8.12 -3.95 16.75
C THR A 40 6.82 -3.82 17.56
N LYS A 41 6.35 -4.90 18.22
CA LYS A 41 5.10 -4.94 19.00
C LYS A 41 3.82 -4.50 18.27
N ALA A 42 3.86 -4.23 16.97
CA ALA A 42 2.71 -3.76 16.20
C ALA A 42 1.71 -4.90 15.86
N PRO A 43 0.38 -4.67 15.98
CA PRO A 43 -0.64 -5.68 15.72
C PRO A 43 -0.90 -5.93 14.21
N LEU A 44 -0.74 -4.91 13.36
CA LEU A 44 -0.66 -5.06 11.91
C LEU A 44 0.80 -4.90 11.49
N ASN A 45 1.32 -5.88 10.77
CA ASN A 45 2.76 -6.05 10.55
C ASN A 45 3.15 -5.99 9.07
N HIS A 46 2.17 -5.85 8.19
CA HIS A 46 2.38 -5.78 6.76
C HIS A 46 1.62 -4.61 6.16
N VAL A 47 2.26 -3.95 5.20
CA VAL A 47 1.72 -2.80 4.48
C VAL A 47 1.93 -3.00 3.00
N SER A 48 0.86 -2.84 2.23
CA SER A 48 0.87 -2.94 0.78
C SER A 48 0.24 -1.70 0.16
N VAL A 49 0.61 -1.42 -1.09
CA VAL A 49 -0.06 -0.40 -1.92
C VAL A 49 -0.92 -1.09 -2.97
N ALA A 50 -2.11 -0.56 -3.21
CA ALA A 50 -3.02 -1.05 -4.25
C ALA A 50 -3.57 0.10 -5.09
N PHE A 51 -3.91 -0.20 -6.34
CA PHE A 51 -4.42 0.81 -7.30
C PHE A 51 -5.93 0.73 -7.54
N ASP A 52 -6.60 -0.24 -6.90
CA ASP A 52 -8.04 -0.44 -6.99
C ASP A 52 -8.59 -0.93 -5.63
N PRO A 53 -9.86 -0.61 -5.30
CA PRO A 53 -10.47 -1.01 -4.03
C PRO A 53 -10.76 -2.52 -3.93
N ALA A 54 -10.75 -3.23 -5.06
CA ALA A 54 -10.96 -4.68 -5.13
C ALA A 54 -9.66 -5.48 -4.92
N LEU A 55 -8.53 -4.79 -4.69
CA LEU A 55 -7.21 -5.40 -4.46
C LEU A 55 -6.77 -6.34 -5.59
N ARG A 56 -7.10 -6.03 -6.85
CA ARG A 56 -6.65 -6.78 -8.03
C ARG A 56 -5.19 -6.51 -8.37
N GLU A 57 -4.71 -5.32 -8.04
CA GLU A 57 -3.35 -4.86 -8.28
C GLU A 57 -2.71 -4.36 -6.98
N VAL A 58 -2.01 -5.27 -6.28
CA VAL A 58 -1.37 -5.03 -4.97
C VAL A 58 0.13 -5.28 -5.03
N TYR A 59 0.93 -4.40 -4.42
CA TYR A 59 2.38 -4.48 -4.37
C TYR A 59 2.92 -4.25 -2.96
N SER A 60 4.00 -4.95 -2.62
CA SER A 60 4.66 -4.82 -1.33
C SER A 60 6.15 -5.21 -1.39
N PHE A 61 6.83 -5.06 -0.26
CA PHE A 61 8.08 -5.75 0.01
C PHE A 61 7.84 -6.82 1.07
N GLY A 62 8.16 -8.07 0.75
CA GLY A 62 7.85 -9.19 1.61
C GLY A 62 8.67 -10.44 1.29
N GLN A 63 8.39 -11.50 2.03
CA GLN A 63 8.95 -12.83 1.78
C GLN A 63 8.37 -13.37 0.47
N LYS A 64 9.23 -13.79 -0.45
CA LYS A 64 8.80 -14.43 -1.69
C LYS A 64 8.43 -15.90 -1.45
N PRO A 65 7.49 -16.47 -2.23
CA PRO A 65 7.20 -17.90 -2.19
C PRO A 65 8.42 -18.72 -2.61
N SER A 66 9.26 -19.10 -1.64
CA SER A 66 10.46 -19.89 -1.87
C SER A 66 10.77 -20.76 -0.66
N ARG A 67 11.56 -21.83 -0.86
CA ARG A 67 11.98 -22.71 0.26
C ARG A 67 12.92 -22.00 1.23
N ASN A 68 13.52 -20.86 0.85
CA ASN A 68 14.39 -20.08 1.71
C ASN A 68 13.61 -18.90 2.31
N PRO A 69 13.37 -18.88 3.64
CA PRO A 69 12.64 -17.79 4.28
C PRO A 69 13.35 -16.44 4.23
N LEU A 70 14.65 -16.41 3.87
CA LEU A 70 15.44 -15.19 3.70
C LEU A 70 15.34 -14.58 2.29
N THR A 71 14.68 -15.27 1.34
CA THR A 71 14.39 -14.70 0.02
C THR A 71 13.20 -13.76 0.13
N ALA A 72 13.50 -12.46 0.25
CA ALA A 72 12.51 -11.41 0.42
C ALA A 72 12.91 -10.19 -0.42
N GLY A 73 11.91 -9.46 -0.93
CA GLY A 73 12.12 -8.30 -1.81
C GLY A 73 10.79 -7.77 -2.35
N PHE A 74 10.87 -6.97 -3.40
CA PHE A 74 9.70 -6.44 -4.10
C PHE A 74 8.89 -7.58 -4.73
N MET A 75 7.56 -7.52 -4.63
CA MET A 75 6.64 -8.48 -5.25
C MET A 75 5.28 -7.85 -5.56
N ARG A 76 4.59 -8.43 -6.53
CA ARG A 76 3.14 -8.29 -6.70
C ARG A 76 2.47 -9.35 -5.83
N GLU A 77 1.48 -8.96 -5.06
CA GLU A 77 0.79 -9.86 -4.14
C GLU A 77 -0.47 -10.46 -4.76
N GLU A 78 -0.65 -11.75 -4.55
CA GLU A 78 -1.93 -12.43 -4.76
C GLU A 78 -2.66 -12.46 -3.42
N VAL A 79 -3.79 -11.75 -3.32
CA VAL A 79 -4.49 -11.55 -2.02
C VAL A 79 -4.78 -12.89 -1.32
N GLU A 80 -5.25 -13.89 -2.05
CA GLU A 80 -5.58 -15.20 -1.48
C GLU A 80 -4.36 -15.98 -0.98
N ARG A 81 -3.22 -15.82 -1.66
CA ARG A 81 -2.00 -16.59 -1.38
C ARG A 81 -1.14 -15.91 -0.32
N ASP A 82 -0.98 -14.60 -0.45
CA ASP A 82 0.07 -13.85 0.24
C ASP A 82 -0.47 -13.03 1.43
N LEU A 83 -1.73 -12.57 1.36
CA LEU A 83 -2.33 -11.72 2.40
C LEU A 83 -3.30 -12.48 3.30
N LEU A 84 -4.05 -13.44 2.76
CA LEU A 84 -4.92 -14.29 3.59
C LEU A 84 -4.09 -15.24 4.46
N ARG A 85 -4.53 -15.41 5.70
CA ARG A 85 -3.87 -16.31 6.63
C ARG A 85 -4.17 -17.75 6.23
N ALA A 86 -3.11 -18.53 6.03
CA ALA A 86 -3.22 -19.95 5.73
C ALA A 86 -3.83 -20.79 6.87
N ASP A 87 -3.87 -20.27 8.10
CA ASP A 87 -4.44 -20.96 9.28
C ASP A 87 -5.97 -20.86 9.40
N GLY A 88 -6.64 -20.27 8.40
CA GLY A 88 -8.11 -20.16 8.32
C GLY A 88 -8.72 -19.12 9.26
N LYS A 89 -7.91 -18.49 10.12
CA LYS A 89 -8.37 -17.42 11.02
C LYS A 89 -8.66 -16.13 10.22
N PRO A 90 -9.50 -15.23 10.75
CA PRO A 90 -9.71 -13.92 10.15
C PRO A 90 -8.39 -13.18 9.90
N THR A 91 -8.21 -12.69 8.68
CA THR A 91 -7.10 -11.77 8.36
C THR A 91 -7.58 -10.36 8.69
N ILE A 92 -7.21 -9.86 9.87
CA ILE A 92 -7.57 -8.49 10.25
C ILE A 92 -6.84 -7.51 9.32
N CYS A 93 -7.62 -6.65 8.67
CA CYS A 93 -7.18 -5.69 7.69
C CYS A 93 -7.76 -4.30 7.97
N ALA A 94 -6.99 -3.26 7.65
CA ALA A 94 -7.47 -1.89 7.51
C ALA A 94 -6.98 -1.33 6.17
N MET A 95 -7.91 -0.86 5.34
CA MET A 95 -7.61 -0.24 4.05
C MET A 95 -7.87 1.26 4.13
N TYR A 96 -6.88 2.03 3.73
CA TYR A 96 -6.93 3.49 3.67
C TYR A 96 -6.88 3.94 2.21
N ARG A 97 -7.50 5.08 1.92
CA ARG A 97 -7.47 5.74 0.63
C ARG A 97 -6.71 7.07 0.76
N CYS A 98 -5.75 7.28 -0.15
CA CYS A 98 -5.10 8.57 -0.36
C CYS A 98 -5.53 9.13 -1.72
N MET A 99 -6.01 10.37 -1.76
CA MET A 99 -6.41 11.03 -3.01
C MET A 99 -5.24 11.87 -3.53
N VAL A 100 -4.65 11.43 -4.65
CA VAL A 100 -3.50 12.09 -5.27
C VAL A 100 -3.91 12.79 -6.57
N ASN A 101 -3.09 13.75 -7.02
CA ASN A 101 -3.29 14.34 -8.35
C ASN A 101 -2.73 13.41 -9.46
N ALA A 102 -3.00 13.75 -10.73
CA ALA A 102 -2.57 12.93 -11.87
C ALA A 102 -1.04 12.73 -11.92
N ALA A 103 -0.26 13.78 -11.66
CA ALA A 103 1.20 13.70 -11.71
C ALA A 103 1.75 12.74 -10.65
N GLN A 104 1.27 12.86 -9.42
CA GLN A 104 1.62 11.97 -8.30
C GLN A 104 1.25 10.51 -8.60
N TYR A 105 0.04 10.28 -9.12
CA TYR A 105 -0.38 8.94 -9.53
C TYR A 105 0.58 8.34 -10.57
N HIS A 106 0.92 9.10 -11.61
CA HIS A 106 1.83 8.63 -12.65
C HIS A 106 3.26 8.39 -12.13
N MET A 107 3.77 9.22 -11.22
CA MET A 107 5.07 9.00 -10.58
C MET A 107 5.09 7.69 -9.80
N ILE A 108 4.07 7.45 -8.97
CA ILE A 108 3.95 6.22 -8.18
C ILE A 108 3.84 5.00 -9.11
N ARG A 109 3.02 5.06 -10.16
CA ARG A 109 2.91 3.98 -11.16
C ARG A 109 4.24 3.70 -11.85
N ALA A 110 4.94 4.74 -12.31
CA ALA A 110 6.23 4.59 -12.98
C ALA A 110 7.28 3.97 -12.05
N ARG A 111 7.25 4.33 -10.75
CA ARG A 111 8.12 3.75 -9.75
C ARG A 111 7.88 2.26 -9.55
N ILE A 112 6.61 1.85 -9.41
CA ILE A 112 6.20 0.45 -9.32
C ILE A 112 6.64 -0.33 -10.56
N ILE A 113 6.35 0.17 -11.76
CA ILE A 113 6.74 -0.48 -13.02
C ILE A 113 8.26 -0.64 -13.11
N THR A 114 9.02 0.38 -12.70
CA THR A 114 10.48 0.31 -12.67
C THR A 114 10.98 -0.76 -11.70
N MET A 115 10.34 -0.91 -10.53
CA MET A 115 10.66 -1.97 -9.58
C MET A 115 10.31 -3.35 -10.13
N MET A 116 9.16 -3.51 -10.80
CA MET A 116 8.77 -4.77 -11.47
C MET A 116 9.80 -5.22 -12.51
N PHE A 117 10.23 -4.32 -13.41
CA PHE A 117 11.23 -4.66 -14.42
C PHE A 117 12.61 -4.98 -13.84
N ASN A 118 12.89 -4.55 -12.61
CA ASN A 118 14.17 -4.74 -11.93
C ASN A 118 14.02 -5.57 -10.65
N GLU A 119 12.97 -6.39 -10.53
CA GLU A 119 12.57 -7.06 -9.29
C GLU A 119 13.73 -7.84 -8.64
N ALA A 120 14.54 -8.52 -9.47
CA ALA A 120 15.70 -9.29 -9.01
C ALA A 120 16.80 -8.44 -8.33
N LYS A 121 16.80 -7.12 -8.55
CA LYS A 121 17.75 -6.18 -7.93
C LYS A 121 17.28 -5.66 -6.58
N TYR A 122 16.01 -5.88 -6.22
CA TYR A 122 15.43 -5.40 -4.97
C TYR A 122 15.42 -6.50 -3.91
N SER A 123 15.87 -6.15 -2.71
CA SER A 123 15.94 -7.07 -1.56
C SER A 123 15.20 -6.51 -0.35
N TYR A 124 14.96 -7.34 0.65
CA TYR A 124 14.34 -6.87 1.90
C TYR A 124 15.36 -6.26 2.85
N ASN A 125 15.03 -5.09 3.43
CA ASN A 125 15.90 -4.40 4.38
C ASN A 125 15.64 -4.83 5.83
N LEU A 126 16.07 -6.03 6.19
CA LEU A 126 15.85 -6.58 7.54
C LEU A 126 16.60 -5.79 8.62
N LEU A 127 17.81 -5.31 8.33
CA LEU A 127 18.58 -4.47 9.25
C LEU A 127 17.88 -3.12 9.51
N GLY A 128 17.23 -2.55 8.48
CA GLY A 128 16.37 -1.37 8.63
C GLY A 128 15.27 -1.59 9.65
N VAL A 129 14.51 -2.70 9.52
CA VAL A 129 13.44 -3.04 10.48
C VAL A 129 13.97 -3.19 11.91
N LEU A 130 15.10 -3.89 12.08
CA LEU A 130 15.71 -4.10 13.40
C LEU A 130 16.29 -2.80 14.01
N GLY A 131 16.61 -1.80 13.18
CA GLY A 131 17.11 -0.49 13.62
C GLY A 131 16.02 0.44 14.18
N ILE A 132 14.75 0.25 13.79
CA ILE A 132 13.64 1.15 14.17
C ILE A 132 13.51 1.32 15.70
N PRO A 133 13.49 0.24 16.53
CA PRO A 133 13.38 0.39 17.98
C PRO A 133 14.54 1.16 18.63
N PHE A 134 15.68 1.20 17.95
CA PHE A 134 16.88 1.92 18.39
C PHE A 134 17.02 3.31 17.77
N LYS A 135 16.00 3.78 17.02
CA LYS A 135 16.02 5.03 16.24
C LYS A 135 17.18 5.11 15.24
N LEU A 136 17.64 3.96 14.75
CA LEU A 136 18.68 3.84 13.73
C LEU A 136 18.03 3.67 12.36
N GLN A 137 18.25 4.64 11.49
CA GLN A 137 17.80 4.60 10.10
C GLN A 137 18.88 3.91 9.25
N VAL A 138 18.73 2.61 9.03
CA VAL A 138 19.64 1.84 8.18
C VAL A 138 19.04 1.76 6.79
N GLU A 139 19.43 2.67 5.92
CA GLU A 139 19.02 2.67 4.51
C GLU A 139 20.02 1.94 3.64
N ARG A 140 19.51 1.21 2.64
CA ARG A 140 20.31 0.48 1.67
C ARG A 140 19.70 0.67 0.29
N GLU A 141 20.54 0.96 -0.69
CA GLU A 141 20.08 1.10 -2.07
C GLU A 141 19.37 -0.19 -2.52
N LYS A 142 18.17 -0.05 -3.09
CA LYS A 142 17.34 -1.16 -3.54
C LYS A 142 16.96 -2.18 -2.45
N ALA A 143 17.02 -1.81 -1.17
CA ALA A 143 16.47 -2.63 -0.11
C ALA A 143 15.46 -1.88 0.73
N PHE A 144 14.25 -2.43 0.85
CA PHE A 144 13.14 -1.82 1.58
C PHE A 144 12.47 -2.85 2.48
N PHE A 145 11.84 -2.37 3.55
CA PHE A 145 10.78 -3.10 4.24
C PHE A 145 9.41 -2.54 3.85
N CYS A 146 8.33 -3.27 4.13
CA CYS A 146 6.99 -2.99 3.61
C CYS A 146 6.53 -1.54 3.83
N SER A 147 6.62 -1.04 5.07
CA SER A 147 6.22 0.32 5.42
C SER A 147 7.15 1.40 4.83
N GLN A 148 8.47 1.18 4.81
CA GLN A 148 9.42 2.08 4.14
C GLN A 148 9.12 2.20 2.66
N PHE A 149 8.87 1.08 1.99
CA PHE A 149 8.54 1.07 0.57
C PHE A 149 7.28 1.90 0.30
N VAL A 150 6.18 1.63 1.00
CA VAL A 150 4.93 2.37 0.78
C VAL A 150 5.13 3.86 1.07
N ALA A 151 5.79 4.21 2.18
CA ALA A 151 6.09 5.61 2.50
C ALA A 151 6.96 6.29 1.43
N SER A 152 7.98 5.59 0.90
CA SER A 152 8.86 6.14 -0.14
C SER A 152 8.13 6.45 -1.44
N LEU A 153 7.09 5.69 -1.82
CA LEU A 153 6.30 5.99 -3.02
C LEU A 153 5.64 7.37 -2.93
N PHE A 154 5.09 7.68 -1.76
CA PHE A 154 4.47 8.99 -1.50
C PHE A 154 5.53 10.07 -1.35
N GLU A 155 6.61 9.82 -0.61
CA GLU A 155 7.69 10.78 -0.39
C GLU A 155 8.37 11.19 -1.72
N GLU A 156 8.64 10.24 -2.62
CA GLU A 156 9.22 10.46 -3.95
C GLU A 156 8.32 11.33 -4.85
N CYS A 157 7.00 11.38 -4.61
CA CYS A 157 6.06 12.26 -5.32
C CYS A 157 5.67 13.53 -4.54
N GLY A 158 6.41 13.85 -3.46
CA GLY A 158 6.23 15.06 -2.67
C GLY A 158 5.07 15.01 -1.67
N LEU A 159 4.59 13.81 -1.32
CA LEU A 159 3.57 13.60 -0.29
C LEU A 159 4.18 12.92 0.94
N ASN A 160 4.21 13.63 2.06
CA ASN A 160 4.59 13.02 3.32
C ASN A 160 3.34 12.49 4.05
N VAL A 161 2.92 11.27 3.71
CA VAL A 161 1.69 10.68 4.25
C VAL A 161 1.78 10.33 5.73
N VAL A 162 2.97 10.21 6.33
CA VAL A 162 3.10 9.83 7.76
C VAL A 162 3.70 10.93 8.64
N GLY A 163 4.30 11.96 8.04
CA GLY A 163 4.97 13.04 8.77
C GLY A 163 6.37 12.69 9.27
N LYS A 164 6.99 11.61 8.77
CA LYS A 164 8.37 11.22 9.09
C LYS A 164 9.07 10.56 7.89
N PRO A 165 10.42 10.50 7.88
CA PRO A 165 11.16 9.88 6.78
C PRO A 165 10.76 8.42 6.58
N ALA A 166 10.65 7.97 5.33
CA ALA A 166 10.22 6.60 4.99
C ALA A 166 10.99 5.51 5.77
N ALA A 167 12.30 5.68 5.97
CA ALA A 167 13.15 4.74 6.70
C ALA A 167 12.82 4.59 8.20
N ALA A 168 11.99 5.47 8.76
CA ALA A 168 11.52 5.43 10.14
C ALA A 168 10.03 5.07 10.26
N VAL A 169 9.34 4.77 9.14
CA VAL A 169 7.90 4.48 9.14
C VAL A 169 7.62 3.06 9.59
N GLU A 170 6.81 2.90 10.61
CA GLU A 170 6.22 1.64 11.06
C GLU A 170 4.83 1.47 10.43
N PRO A 171 4.33 0.22 10.29
CA PRO A 171 3.00 -0.02 9.76
C PRO A 171 1.88 0.74 10.46
N ASP A 172 1.96 0.90 11.78
CA ASP A 172 0.87 1.53 12.56
C ASP A 172 0.80 3.04 12.36
N ASP A 173 1.87 3.70 11.93
CA ASP A 173 1.86 5.15 11.75
C ASP A 173 0.92 5.61 10.62
N PHE A 174 0.68 4.76 9.61
CA PHE A 174 -0.30 5.05 8.55
C PHE A 174 -1.70 5.27 9.12
N ARG A 175 -2.03 4.71 10.29
CA ARG A 175 -3.34 4.91 10.92
C ARG A 175 -3.56 6.32 11.44
N SER A 176 -2.48 7.02 11.74
CA SER A 176 -2.50 8.35 12.37
C SER A 176 -2.38 9.47 11.34
N SER A 177 -2.35 9.13 10.05
CA SER A 177 -2.22 10.11 8.97
C SER A 177 -3.51 10.88 8.72
N GLU A 178 -3.40 12.20 8.62
CA GLU A 178 -4.49 13.08 8.20
C GLU A 178 -4.76 13.03 6.69
N LEU A 179 -3.80 12.53 5.89
CA LEU A 179 -3.91 12.41 4.44
C LEU A 179 -4.57 11.10 3.99
N LEU A 180 -4.91 10.23 4.95
CA LEU A 180 -5.44 8.89 4.72
C LEU A 180 -6.84 8.74 5.29
N GLU A 181 -7.76 8.37 4.42
CA GLU A 181 -9.14 8.09 4.79
C GLU A 181 -9.33 6.59 5.00
N LEU A 182 -9.80 6.16 6.17
CA LEU A 182 -10.13 4.75 6.40
C LEU A 182 -11.39 4.36 5.61
N VAL A 183 -11.24 3.47 4.63
CA VAL A 183 -12.36 3.04 3.76
C VAL A 183 -12.85 1.62 4.08
N PHE A 184 -12.04 0.80 4.76
CA PHE A 184 -12.46 -0.52 5.21
C PHE A 184 -11.67 -0.95 6.45
N LYS A 185 -12.34 -1.63 7.38
CA LYS A 185 -11.70 -2.29 8.53
C LYS A 185 -12.47 -3.55 8.88
N GLY A 186 -11.79 -4.69 8.92
CA GLY A 186 -12.44 -5.97 9.20
C GLY A 186 -11.62 -7.15 8.72
N ASP A 187 -12.28 -8.27 8.45
CA ASP A 187 -11.66 -9.44 7.84
C ASP A 187 -11.47 -9.22 6.34
N LEU A 188 -10.24 -9.39 5.84
CA LEU A 188 -9.88 -9.21 4.44
C LEU A 188 -10.77 -10.04 3.49
N ARG A 189 -11.26 -11.20 3.94
CA ARG A 189 -12.19 -12.05 3.17
C ARG A 189 -13.46 -11.31 2.76
N ASN A 190 -13.97 -10.43 3.60
CA ASN A 190 -15.19 -9.67 3.32
C ASN A 190 -15.00 -8.59 2.26
N LEU A 191 -13.74 -8.19 1.99
CA LEU A 191 -13.41 -7.22 0.95
C LEU A 191 -13.27 -7.89 -0.42
N VAL A 192 -12.74 -9.12 -0.46
CA VAL A 192 -12.48 -9.83 -1.73
C VAL A 192 -13.62 -10.73 -2.19
N GLN A 193 -14.43 -11.29 -1.29
CA GLN A 193 -15.54 -12.17 -1.67
C GLN A 193 -16.62 -11.54 -2.58
N PRO A 194 -17.05 -10.28 -2.39
CA PRO A 194 -18.06 -9.66 -3.26
C PRO A 194 -17.67 -9.61 -4.75
N VAL A 195 -16.37 -9.50 -5.04
CA VAL A 195 -15.83 -9.42 -6.40
C VAL A 195 -16.00 -10.73 -7.16
N TYR A 196 -15.92 -11.87 -6.46
CA TYR A 196 -16.09 -13.19 -7.07
C TYR A 196 -17.54 -13.54 -7.36
N GLN A 197 -18.49 -13.01 -6.58
CA GLN A 197 -19.91 -13.19 -6.87
C GLN A 197 -20.27 -12.54 -8.22
N GLU A 198 -19.78 -11.32 -8.50
CA GLU A 198 -20.01 -10.64 -9.78
C GLU A 198 -19.32 -11.33 -10.96
N GLU A 199 -18.08 -11.83 -10.80
CA GLU A 199 -17.36 -12.55 -11.87
C GLU A 199 -17.99 -13.93 -12.19
N LEU A 200 -18.55 -14.62 -11.20
CA LEU A 200 -19.30 -15.87 -11.41
C LEU A 200 -20.67 -15.63 -12.06
N GLU A 201 -21.35 -14.53 -11.73
CA GLU A 201 -22.62 -14.16 -12.37
C GLU A 201 -22.44 -13.72 -13.83
N TRP A 202 -21.33 -13.04 -14.17
CA TRP A 202 -21.01 -12.66 -15.55
C TRP A 202 -20.45 -13.81 -16.39
N GLY A 203 -19.73 -14.76 -15.78
CA GLY A 203 -19.23 -15.97 -16.45
C GLY A 203 -20.30 -17.04 -16.71
N GLY A 204 -21.47 -16.92 -16.09
CA GLY A 204 -22.59 -17.87 -16.20
C GLY A 204 -23.53 -17.66 -17.40
N MET A 205 -23.40 -16.56 -18.16
CA MET A 205 -24.19 -16.35 -19.39
C MET A 205 -23.55 -17.05 -20.59
N SER A 206 -23.60 -18.38 -20.61
CA SER A 206 -23.40 -19.16 -21.85
C SER A 206 -24.72 -19.24 -22.62
N VAL A 207 -24.66 -18.67 -23.82
CA VAL A 207 -25.56 -18.70 -24.97
C VAL A 207 -26.56 -19.87 -24.96
N ALA A 208 -27.84 -19.56 -24.80
CA ALA A 208 -28.91 -20.44 -25.29
C ALA A 208 -28.93 -20.33 -26.83
N LEU A 209 -28.51 -21.41 -27.51
CA LEU A 209 -28.92 -21.73 -28.88
C LEU A 209 -30.20 -22.56 -28.83
#